data_AF-A0A1I5PM33-F1
#
_entry.id   AF-A0A1I5PM33-F1
#
_cell.length_a   1.000
_cell.length_b   1.000
_cell.length_c   1.000
_cell.angle_alpha   90.00
_cell.angle_beta   90.00
_cell.angle_gamma   90.00
#
_symmetry.space_group_name_H-M   'P 1'
#
loop_
_entity.id
_entity.type
_entity.pdbx_description
1 polymer ?
#
loop_
_entity_poly.entity_id
_entity_poly.type
_entity_poly.pdbx_seq_one_letter_code
_entity_poly.pdbx_strand_id
1 'polypeptide(L)'
;MIEIFGLKRVQNPRPNRSGDTILAFFDAQVEWLTIEGAALVQLGSGAGITVWEPLAKADQRPRRCMRMDGPVRQKVAEAALPFFQSLGGRLD
;
A
#
# COMPACT_ATOMS: atom_id res chain seq x y z
N MET A 1 -17.07 -3.54 -1.91
CA MET A 1 -16.26 -4.74 -1.60
C MET A 1 -14.82 -4.43 -2.00
N ILE A 2 -13.83 -4.87 -1.21
CA ILE A 2 -12.41 -4.71 -1.53
C ILE A 2 -11.79 -6.10 -1.60
N GLU A 3 -11.17 -6.43 -2.72
CA GLU A 3 -10.42 -7.67 -2.90
C GLU A 3 -8.95 -7.36 -3.10
N ILE A 4 -8.07 -8.07 -2.39
CA ILE A 4 -6.62 -7.90 -2.46
C ILE A 4 -6.03 -9.12 -3.15
N PHE A 5 -5.14 -8.91 -4.10
CA PHE A 5 -4.46 -9.98 -4.82
C PHE A 5 -3.03 -9.57 -5.20
N GLY A 6 -2.23 -10.55 -5.63
CA GLY A 6 -0.85 -10.30 -6.06
C GLY A 6 0.08 -9.76 -4.96
N LEU A 7 -0.27 -9.89 -3.67
CA LEU A 7 0.51 -9.28 -2.59
C LEU A 7 1.93 -9.88 -2.52
N LYS A 8 2.92 -9.00 -2.61
CA LYS A 8 4.35 -9.33 -2.54
C LYS A 8 5.02 -8.49 -1.46
N ARG A 9 5.59 -9.15 -0.45
CA ARG A 9 6.35 -8.47 0.61
C ARG A 9 7.67 -7.89 0.07
N VAL A 10 8.05 -6.74 0.63
CA VAL A 10 9.41 -6.23 0.53
C VAL A 10 10.29 -6.99 1.52
N GLN A 11 11.37 -7.62 1.05
CA GLN A 11 12.19 -8.50 1.90
C GLN A 11 13.00 -7.75 2.97
N ASN A 12 13.47 -6.55 2.65
CA ASN A 12 14.26 -5.69 3.54
C ASN A 12 13.71 -4.27 3.45
N PRO A 13 12.52 -4.02 4.04
CA PRO A 13 11.87 -2.72 3.95
C PRO A 13 12.74 -1.67 4.66
N ARG A 14 12.88 -0.49 4.06
CA ARG A 14 13.69 0.62 4.59
C ARG A 14 12.85 1.88 4.69
N PRO A 15 12.96 2.65 5.78
CA PRO A 15 12.27 3.91 5.91
C PRO A 15 12.78 4.92 4.88
N ASN A 16 11.88 5.72 4.35
CA ASN A 16 12.21 6.87 3.52
C ASN A 16 12.64 8.08 4.39
N ARG A 17 12.86 9.24 3.77
CA ARG A 17 13.23 10.49 4.47
C ARG A 17 12.20 10.94 5.52
N SER A 18 10.94 10.57 5.36
CA SER A 18 9.85 10.88 6.30
C SER A 18 9.67 9.80 7.38
N GLY A 19 10.45 8.72 7.35
CA GLY A 19 10.30 7.57 8.24
C GLY A 19 9.29 6.53 7.77
N ASP A 20 8.56 6.78 6.69
CA ASP A 20 7.56 5.85 6.16
C ASP A 20 8.24 4.67 5.46
N THR A 21 7.69 3.48 5.64
CA THR A 21 8.29 2.23 5.19
C THR A 21 7.32 1.42 4.35
N ILE A 22 7.69 1.10 3.10
CA ILE A 22 6.89 0.22 2.25
C ILE A 22 7.10 -1.23 2.69
N LEU A 23 6.02 -1.91 3.08
CA LEU A 23 6.02 -3.28 3.57
C LEU A 23 5.74 -4.30 2.48
N ALA A 24 4.84 -3.97 1.56
CA ALA A 24 4.42 -4.84 0.47
C ALA A 24 3.86 -4.04 -0.71
N PHE A 25 3.86 -4.65 -1.89
CA PHE A 25 3.09 -4.21 -3.04
C PHE A 25 1.93 -5.18 -3.28
N PHE A 26 0.81 -4.69 -3.79
CA PHE A 26 -0.37 -5.49 -4.09
C PHE A 26 -1.23 -4.80 -5.15
N ASP A 27 -2.16 -5.58 -5.69
CA ASP A 27 -3.22 -5.11 -6.55
C ASP A 27 -4.55 -5.25 -5.80
N ALA A 28 -5.53 -4.40 -6.14
CA ALA A 28 -6.83 -4.42 -5.49
C ALA A 28 -7.98 -4.13 -6.46
N GLN A 29 -9.11 -4.79 -6.23
CA GLN A 29 -10.39 -4.44 -6.82
C GLN A 29 -11.20 -3.65 -5.78
N VAL A 30 -11.55 -2.40 -6.10
CA VAL A 30 -12.42 -1.55 -5.28
C VAL A 30 -13.65 -1.20 -6.11
N GLU A 31 -14.76 -1.87 -5.81
CA GLU A 31 -15.98 -1.79 -6.62
C GLU A 31 -15.72 -2.14 -8.10
N TRP A 32 -15.84 -1.17 -9.00
CA TRP A 32 -15.63 -1.32 -10.45
C TRP A 32 -14.21 -0.91 -10.89
N LEU A 33 -13.37 -0.44 -9.98
CA LEU A 33 -12.01 0.04 -10.27
C LEU A 33 -10.97 -1.00 -9.84
N THR A 34 -10.10 -1.37 -10.79
CA THR A 34 -8.88 -2.14 -10.50
C THR A 34 -7.71 -1.19 -10.27
N ILE A 35 -6.96 -1.42 -9.19
CA ILE A 35 -5.78 -0.65 -8.80
C ILE A 35 -4.58 -1.59 -8.87
N GLU A 36 -3.66 -1.32 -9.80
CA GLU A 36 -2.47 -2.15 -10.01
C GLU A 36 -1.22 -1.47 -9.43
N GLY A 37 -0.48 -2.15 -8.56
CA GLY A 37 0.77 -1.67 -8.01
C GLY A 37 0.63 -0.68 -6.85
N ALA A 38 -0.40 -0.86 -6.02
CA ALA A 38 -0.51 -0.15 -4.75
C ALA A 38 0.54 -0.67 -3.74
N ALA A 39 0.86 0.13 -2.73
CA ALA A 39 1.82 -0.24 -1.69
C ALA A 39 1.20 -0.14 -0.30
N LEU A 40 1.40 -1.18 0.52
CA LEU A 40 1.10 -1.16 1.95
C LEU A 40 2.28 -0.52 2.68
N VAL A 41 2.01 0.49 3.51
CA VAL A 41 3.03 1.36 4.09
C VAL A 41 2.83 1.49 5.59
N GLN A 42 3.89 1.36 6.37
CA GLN A 42 3.93 1.74 7.78
C GLN A 42 4.35 3.21 7.89
N LEU A 43 3.57 4.00 8.62
CA LEU A 43 3.82 5.43 8.83
C LEU A 43 4.93 5.63 9.87
N GLY A 44 5.91 6.47 9.55
CA GLY A 44 7.03 6.76 10.45
C GLY A 44 6.64 7.49 11.75
N SER A 45 5.45 8.10 11.77
CA SER A 45 4.90 8.78 12.96
C SER A 45 4.36 7.83 14.03
N GLY A 46 4.35 6.52 13.79
CA GLY A 46 3.68 5.55 14.65
C GLY A 46 2.15 5.53 14.51
N ALA A 47 1.59 6.30 13.56
CA ALA A 47 0.16 6.37 13.29
C ALA A 47 -0.44 5.12 12.61
N GLY A 48 0.32 4.01 12.57
CA GLY A 48 -0.11 2.73 12.00
C GLY A 48 0.22 2.57 10.53
N ILE A 49 -0.71 1.97 9.78
CA ILE A 49 -0.54 1.61 8.37
C ILE A 49 -1.36 2.49 7.43
N THR A 50 -0.92 2.61 6.19
CA THR A 50 -1.63 3.27 5.12
C THR A 50 -1.37 2.58 3.77
N VAL A 51 -2.01 3.07 2.72
CA VAL A 51 -1.77 2.64 1.34
C VAL A 51 -1.30 3.82 0.50
N TRP A 52 -0.24 3.60 -0.27
CA TRP A 52 0.15 4.52 -1.33
C TRP A 52 -0.39 4.04 -2.65
N GLU A 53 -1.06 4.94 -3.38
CA GLU A 53 -1.62 4.68 -4.71
C GLU A 53 -0.51 4.38 -5.73
N PRO A 54 -0.81 3.76 -6.89
CA PRO A 54 0.21 3.44 -7.87
C PRO A 54 0.95 4.67 -8.40
N LEU A 55 2.25 4.52 -8.67
CA LEU A 55 3.03 5.53 -9.36
C LEU A 55 2.80 5.43 -10.87
N ALA A 56 2.46 6.54 -11.51
CA ALA A 56 2.55 6.67 -12.96
C ALA A 56 4.03 6.62 -13.36
N LYS A 57 4.40 5.63 -14.20
CA LYS A 57 5.76 5.45 -14.73
C LYS A 57 6.14 6.46 -15.83
N ALA A 58 5.20 7.30 -16.27
CA ALA A 58 5.33 8.04 -17.54
C ALA A 58 6.14 9.34 -17.48
N ASP A 59 6.45 9.89 -16.29
CA ASP A 59 7.04 11.22 -16.16
C ASP A 59 8.41 11.20 -15.47
N GLN A 60 9.28 12.15 -15.82
CA GLN A 60 10.53 12.44 -15.09
C GLN A 60 10.31 12.81 -13.60
N ARG A 61 9.05 13.04 -13.20
CA ARG A 61 8.64 13.24 -11.81
C ARG A 61 7.61 12.18 -11.45
N PRO A 62 7.88 11.28 -10.50
CA PRO A 62 6.91 10.27 -10.08
C PRO A 62 5.66 10.97 -9.52
N ARG A 63 4.52 10.75 -10.18
CA ARG A 63 3.20 11.21 -9.72
C ARG A 63 2.33 9.99 -9.43
N ARG A 64 1.41 10.11 -8.48
CA ARG A 64 0.37 9.10 -8.26
C ARG A 64 -0.66 9.22 -9.38
N CYS A 65 -1.02 8.12 -10.03
CA CYS A 65 -1.97 8.15 -11.16
C CYS A 65 -3.42 8.35 -10.71
N MET A 66 -3.68 8.15 -9.41
CA MET A 66 -4.99 8.34 -8.79
C MET A 66 -4.80 8.75 -7.32
N ARG A 67 -5.88 9.18 -6.68
CA ARG A 67 -5.92 9.49 -5.26
C ARG A 67 -7.16 8.86 -4.64
N MET A 68 -6.97 8.07 -3.59
CA MET A 68 -8.08 7.60 -2.76
C MET A 68 -8.42 8.66 -1.70
N ASP A 69 -9.69 8.73 -1.32
CA ASP A 69 -10.06 9.46 -0.11
C ASP A 69 -9.48 8.77 1.15
N GLY A 70 -9.50 9.45 2.29
CA GLY A 70 -8.98 8.91 3.55
C GLY A 70 -9.66 7.60 3.98
N PRO A 71 -11.00 7.55 4.05
CA PRO A 71 -11.72 6.35 4.46
C PRO A 71 -11.52 5.13 3.55
N VAL A 72 -11.53 5.29 2.22
CA VAL A 72 -11.28 4.21 1.26
C VAL A 72 -9.84 3.73 1.41
N ARG A 73 -8.86 4.65 1.49
CA ARG A 73 -7.46 4.27 1.70
C ARG A 73 -7.29 3.43 2.97
N GLN A 74 -7.93 3.82 4.06
CA GLN A 74 -7.88 3.08 5.32
C GLN A 74 -8.50 1.68 5.16
N LYS A 75 -9.69 1.57 4.56
CA LYS A 75 -10.33 0.26 4.32
C LYS A 75 -9.49 -0.67 3.44
N VAL A 76 -8.80 -0.13 2.43
CA VAL A 76 -7.87 -0.92 1.59
C VAL A 76 -6.66 -1.38 2.41
N ALA A 77 -6.12 -0.53 3.28
CA ALA A 77 -5.03 -0.90 4.17
C ALA A 77 -5.43 -2.05 5.13
N GLU A 78 -6.60 -1.92 5.74
CA GLU A 78 -7.20 -2.93 6.62
C GLU A 78 -7.45 -4.26 5.90
N ALA A 79 -7.89 -4.20 4.63
CA ALA A 79 -8.06 -5.40 3.81
C ALA A 79 -6.74 -6.07 3.43
N ALA A 80 -5.67 -5.31 3.19
CA ALA A 80 -4.36 -5.84 2.77
C ALA A 80 -3.52 -6.39 3.94
N LEU A 81 -3.69 -5.84 5.15
CA LEU A 81 -2.89 -6.20 6.31
C LEU A 81 -2.92 -7.71 6.67
N PRO A 82 -4.08 -8.39 6.71
CA PRO A 82 -4.13 -9.82 7.01
C PRO A 82 -3.35 -10.68 6.02
N PHE A 83 -3.38 -10.32 4.72
CA PHE A 83 -2.59 -11.02 3.70
C PHE A 83 -1.10 -10.82 3.93
N PHE A 84 -0.66 -9.58 4.21
CA PHE A 84 0.73 -9.31 4.57
C PHE A 84 1.19 -10.13 5.78
N GLN A 85 0.38 -10.18 6.83
CA GLN A 85 0.66 -10.97 8.04
C GLN A 85 0.71 -12.47 7.77
N SER A 86 -0.20 -13.00 6.93
CA SER A 86 -0.21 -14.41 6.53
C SER A 86 1.08 -14.84 5.79
N LEU A 87 1.73 -13.90 5.10
CA LEU A 87 3.03 -14.11 4.46
C LEU A 87 4.22 -13.89 5.42
N GLY A 88 3.97 -13.87 6.73
CA GLY A 88 4.97 -13.67 7.77
C GLY A 88 5.37 -12.21 7.99
N GLY A 89 4.63 -11.25 7.42
CA GLY A 89 4.80 -9.83 7.68
C GLY A 89 4.53 -9.46 9.13
N ARG A 90 5.33 -8.57 9.69
CA ARG A 90 5.12 -7.99 11.02
C ARG A 90 5.18 -6.47 10.90
N LEU A 91 4.39 -5.80 11.73
CA LEU A 91 4.54 -4.38 11.97
C LEU A 91 5.58 -4.24 13.07
N ASP A 92 6.56 -3.35 12.86
CA ASP A 92 7.57 -3.03 13.86
C ASP A 92 7.03 -2.07 14.91
#